data_AF-K2BJT7-F1
#
_entry.id   AF-K2BJT7-F1
#
_cell.length_a   1.000
_cell.length_b   1.000
_cell.length_c   1.000
_cell.angle_alpha   90.00
_cell.angle_beta   90.00
_cell.angle_gamma   90.00
#
_symmetry.space_group_name_H-M   'P 1'
#
loop_
_entity.id
_entity.type
_entity.pdbx_description
1 polymer ?
#
loop_
_entity_poly.entity_id
_entity_poly.type
_entity_poly.pdbx_seq_one_letter_code
_entity_poly.pdbx_strand_id
1 'polypeptide(L)'
;MLKIQSFIEDLILKYQPDKVGIEALFVQKNLKTAIHVAEVRGVILLTLAKYGLTWTELSPNTIKSAIAGAGNAGKKEVQRMVGLLLRLDTSRLLDDTTDALAVALATQAIKL
;
A
#
# COMPACT_ATOMS: atom_id res chain seq x y z
N MET A 1 -10.01 -16.17 1.17
CA MET A 1 -10.85 -14.96 1.03
C MET A 1 -11.44 -14.52 2.36
N LEU A 2 -12.28 -15.30 3.04
CA LEU A 2 -12.86 -14.90 4.35
C LEU A 2 -11.80 -14.46 5.38
N LYS A 3 -10.71 -15.22 5.54
CA LYS A 3 -9.59 -14.85 6.43
C LYS A 3 -9.00 -13.46 6.13
N ILE A 4 -8.93 -13.08 4.86
CA ILE A 4 -8.41 -11.76 4.45
C ILE A 4 -9.44 -10.68 4.79
N GLN A 5 -10.71 -10.93 4.46
CA GLN A 5 -11.80 -10.01 4.78
C GLN A 5 -11.87 -9.71 6.27
N SER A 6 -11.89 -10.74 7.13
CA SER A 6 -11.96 -10.57 8.58
C SER A 6 -10.73 -9.85 9.13
N PHE A 7 -9.54 -10.19 8.63
CA PHE A 7 -8.32 -9.50 9.05
C PHE A 7 -8.34 -8.00 8.70
N ILE A 8 -8.79 -7.63 7.50
CA ILE A 8 -8.92 -6.23 7.09
C ILE A 8 -10.00 -5.52 7.90
N GLU A 9 -11.14 -6.18 8.15
CA GLU A 9 -12.21 -5.68 9.01
C GLU A 9 -11.71 -5.38 10.43
N ASP A 10 -10.95 -6.29 11.03
CA ASP A 10 -10.34 -6.10 12.35
C ASP A 10 -9.41 -4.88 12.38
N LEU A 11 -8.62 -4.66 11.32
CA LEU A 11 -7.74 -3.49 11.20
C LEU A 11 -8.54 -2.19 11.06
N ILE A 12 -9.61 -2.18 10.25
CA ILE A 12 -10.48 -1.01 10.08
C ILE A 12 -11.13 -0.65 11.42
N LEU A 13 -11.70 -1.63 12.12
CA LEU A 13 -12.37 -1.42 13.40
C LEU A 13 -11.39 -0.95 14.48
N LYS A 14 -10.17 -1.49 14.48
CA LYS A 14 -9.14 -1.15 15.47
C LYS A 14 -8.55 0.24 15.26
N TYR A 15 -8.23 0.60 14.03
CA TYR A 15 -7.45 1.82 13.73
C TYR A 15 -8.26 2.97 13.16
N GLN A 16 -9.50 2.71 12.69
CA GLN A 16 -10.41 3.73 12.13
C GLN A 16 -9.71 4.71 11.17
N PRO A 17 -9.10 4.21 10.09
CA PRO A 17 -8.26 5.04 9.23
C PRO A 17 -9.07 6.08 8.46
N ASP A 18 -8.61 7.34 8.44
CA ASP A 18 -9.21 8.42 7.63
C ASP A 18 -8.88 8.29 6.13
N LYS A 19 -7.76 7.66 5.81
CA LYS A 19 -7.25 7.49 4.45
C LYS A 19 -6.76 6.07 4.22
N VAL A 20 -6.99 5.55 3.02
CA VAL A 20 -6.53 4.22 2.61
C VAL A 20 -5.76 4.32 1.30
N GLY A 21 -4.56 3.75 1.29
CA GLY A 21 -3.68 3.70 0.13
C GLY A 21 -3.63 2.30 -0.45
N ILE A 22 -3.72 2.18 -1.78
CA ILE A 22 -3.58 0.91 -2.49
C ILE A 22 -2.62 1.10 -3.65
N GLU A 23 -1.62 0.23 -3.75
CA GLU A 23 -0.76 0.21 -4.93
C GLU A 23 -1.55 -0.28 -6.15
N ALA A 24 -1.41 0.45 -7.26
CA ALA A 24 -2.04 0.09 -8.52
C ALA A 24 -1.42 -1.21 -9.07
N LEU A 25 -2.29 -2.16 -9.45
CA LEU A 25 -1.85 -3.42 -10.04
C LEU A 25 -1.37 -3.22 -11.48
N PHE A 26 -0.11 -3.57 -11.75
CA PHE A 26 0.44 -3.67 -13.11
C PHE A 26 0.70 -5.13 -13.48
N VAL A 27 -0.05 -5.65 -14.45
CA VAL A 27 0.10 -7.03 -14.92
C VAL A 27 0.97 -7.04 -16.18
N GLN A 28 2.18 -7.61 -16.10
CA GLN A 28 3.09 -7.64 -17.27
C GLN A 28 3.39 -9.05 -17.82
N LYS A 29 3.44 -10.10 -16.99
CA LYS A 29 3.97 -11.42 -17.46
C LYS A 29 3.25 -12.67 -16.98
N ASN A 30 2.56 -12.68 -15.84
CA ASN A 30 1.95 -13.91 -15.30
C ASN A 30 0.47 -13.72 -14.95
N LEU A 31 -0.40 -14.14 -15.88
CA LEU A 31 -1.85 -14.00 -15.78
C LEU A 31 -2.43 -14.78 -14.59
N LYS A 32 -1.90 -15.98 -14.29
CA LYS A 32 -2.43 -16.82 -13.20
C LYS A 32 -2.22 -16.15 -11.83
N THR A 33 -1.02 -15.62 -11.60
CA THR A 33 -0.74 -14.88 -10.36
C THR A 33 -1.54 -13.58 -10.30
N ALA A 34 -1.70 -12.89 -11.44
CA ALA A 34 -2.48 -11.66 -11.51
C ALA A 34 -3.96 -11.88 -11.12
N ILE A 35 -4.56 -12.99 -11.53
CA ILE A 35 -5.95 -13.33 -11.16
C ILE A 35 -6.08 -13.48 -9.65
N HIS A 36 -5.21 -14.26 -9.00
CA HIS A 36 -5.29 -14.43 -7.54
C HIS A 36 -5.10 -13.12 -6.77
N VAL A 37 -4.18 -12.27 -7.23
CA VAL A 37 -3.98 -10.94 -6.63
C VAL A 37 -5.22 -10.06 -6.84
N ALA A 38 -5.85 -10.12 -8.01
CA ALA A 38 -7.09 -9.39 -8.29
C ALA A 38 -8.26 -9.87 -7.42
N GLU A 39 -8.41 -11.17 -7.20
CA GLU A 39 -9.42 -11.73 -6.29
C GLU A 39 -9.25 -11.22 -4.85
N VAL A 40 -8.01 -11.26 -4.34
CA VAL A 40 -7.68 -10.73 -3.01
C VAL A 40 -7.96 -9.24 -2.93
N ARG A 41 -7.55 -8.47 -3.95
CA ARG A 41 -7.82 -7.03 -4.02
C ARG A 41 -9.33 -6.75 -4.00
N GLY A 42 -10.12 -7.50 -4.76
CA GLY A 42 -11.58 -7.35 -4.77
C GLY A 42 -12.19 -7.51 -3.38
N VAL A 43 -11.72 -8.47 -2.60
CA VAL A 43 -12.15 -8.66 -1.20
C VAL A 43 -11.77 -7.46 -0.33
N ILE A 44 -10.55 -6.94 -0.47
CA ILE A 44 -10.10 -5.75 0.28
C ILE A 44 -10.97 -4.54 -0.06
N LEU A 45 -11.16 -4.24 -1.36
CA LEU A 45 -11.94 -3.10 -1.82
C LEU A 45 -13.41 -3.17 -1.38
N LEU A 46 -14.03 -4.34 -1.48
CA LEU A 46 -15.39 -4.56 -1.00
C LEU A 46 -15.49 -4.31 0.52
N THR A 47 -14.48 -4.77 1.28
CA THR A 47 -14.46 -4.59 2.73
C THR A 47 -14.35 -3.11 3.09
N LEU A 48 -13.45 -2.36 2.44
CA LEU A 48 -13.33 -0.91 2.63
C LEU A 48 -14.65 -0.19 2.31
N ALA A 49 -15.28 -0.53 1.18
CA ALA A 49 -16.54 0.07 0.76
C ALA A 49 -17.69 -0.21 1.74
N LYS A 50 -17.77 -1.41 2.34
CA LYS A 50 -18.76 -1.74 3.39
C LYS A 50 -18.65 -0.82 4.61
N TYR A 51 -17.47 -0.29 4.89
CA TYR A 51 -17.19 0.63 5.99
C TYR A 51 -17.19 2.11 5.56
N GLY A 52 -17.60 2.41 4.33
CA GLY A 52 -17.66 3.78 3.81
C GLY A 52 -16.29 4.43 3.57
N LEU A 53 -15.22 3.63 3.52
CA LEU A 53 -13.86 4.11 3.32
C LEU A 53 -13.55 4.27 1.82
N THR A 54 -13.07 5.45 1.45
CA THR A 54 -12.48 5.70 0.12
C THR A 54 -11.00 5.39 0.13
N TRP A 55 -10.47 4.93 -1.00
CA TRP A 55 -9.04 4.66 -1.17
C TRP A 55 -8.44 5.46 -2.33
N THR A 56 -7.13 5.69 -2.24
CA THR A 56 -6.33 6.28 -3.32
C THR A 56 -5.46 5.20 -3.95
N GLU A 57 -5.55 5.08 -5.27
CA GLU A 57 -4.70 4.17 -6.04
C GLU A 57 -3.42 4.87 -6.49
N LEU A 58 -2.27 4.26 -6.19
CA LEU A 58 -0.97 4.86 -6.41
C LEU A 58 -0.13 3.98 -7.33
N SER A 59 0.38 4.57 -8.42
CA SER A 59 1.38 3.87 -9.24
C SER A 59 2.73 3.76 -8.50
N PRO A 60 3.57 2.78 -8.81
CA PRO A 60 4.93 2.68 -8.26
C PRO A 60 5.72 3.98 -8.42
N ASN A 61 5.58 4.66 -9.56
CA ASN A 61 6.26 5.93 -9.81
C ASN A 61 5.70 7.06 -8.95
N THR A 62 4.39 7.06 -8.69
CA THR A 62 3.74 8.02 -7.79
C THR A 62 4.25 7.84 -6.36
N ILE A 63 4.33 6.59 -5.87
CA ILE A 63 4.86 6.27 -4.54
C ILE A 63 6.32 6.74 -4.43
N LYS A 64 7.15 6.36 -5.41
CA LYS A 64 8.56 6.76 -5.46
C LYS A 64 8.74 8.28 -5.49
N SER A 65 7.95 8.99 -6.29
CA SER A 65 8.00 10.46 -6.35
C SER A 65 7.59 11.09 -5.03
N ALA A 66 6.54 10.58 -4.38
CA ALA A 66 6.06 11.11 -3.11
C ALA A 66 7.05 10.89 -1.95
N ILE A 67 7.77 9.76 -1.95
CA ILE A 67 8.66 9.38 -0.84
C ILE A 67 10.11 9.81 -1.06
N ALA A 68 10.62 9.68 -2.28
CA ALA A 68 12.02 9.91 -2.63
C ALA A 68 12.24 11.10 -3.58
N GLY A 69 11.19 11.82 -3.97
CA GLY A 69 11.27 13.01 -4.83
C GLY A 69 11.44 12.71 -6.32
N ALA A 70 11.60 11.45 -6.72
CA ALA A 70 11.76 11.06 -8.12
C ALA A 70 11.06 9.72 -8.43
N GLY A 71 10.30 9.68 -9.52
CA GLY A 71 9.52 8.49 -9.91
C GLY A 71 10.37 7.29 -10.34
N ASN A 72 11.62 7.53 -10.74
CA ASN A 72 12.58 6.49 -11.11
C ASN A 72 13.47 6.03 -9.92
N ALA A 73 13.21 6.48 -8.69
CA ALA A 73 13.99 6.10 -7.52
C ALA A 73 14.08 4.57 -7.35
N GLY A 74 15.24 4.11 -6.89
CA GLY A 74 15.52 2.72 -6.60
C GLY A 74 14.83 2.23 -5.32
N LYS A 75 14.62 0.92 -5.20
CA LYS A 75 13.94 0.32 -4.04
C LYS A 75 14.63 0.68 -2.72
N LYS A 76 15.97 0.61 -2.67
CA LYS A 76 16.76 0.96 -1.48
C LYS A 76 16.64 2.44 -1.09
N GLU A 77 16.47 3.33 -2.05
CA GLU A 77 16.30 4.77 -1.78
C GLU A 77 14.95 5.02 -1.12
N VAL A 78 13.87 4.40 -1.62
CA VAL A 78 12.56 4.44 -0.99
C VAL A 78 12.62 3.88 0.43
N GLN A 79 13.23 2.70 0.63
CA GLN A 79 13.35 2.08 1.96
C GLN A 79 14.09 2.98 2.95
N ARG A 80 15.22 3.58 2.53
CA ARG A 80 15.96 4.54 3.36
C ARG A 80 15.10 5.74 3.74
N MET A 81 14.35 6.30 2.77
CA MET A 81 13.48 7.44 3.01
C MET A 81 12.33 7.10 3.96
N VAL A 82 11.71 5.92 3.84
CA VAL A 82 10.72 5.44 4.80
C VAL A 82 11.29 5.40 6.22
N GLY A 83 12.50 4.86 6.39
CA GLY A 83 13.17 4.82 7.70
C GLY A 83 13.45 6.20 8.28
N LEU A 84 13.86 7.16 7.44
CA LEU A 84 14.05 8.55 7.86
C LEU A 84 12.73 9.24 8.26
N LEU A 85 11.68 9.07 7.47
CA LEU A 85 10.37 9.70 7.70
C LEU A 85 9.69 9.15 8.96
N LEU A 86 9.83 7.84 9.24
CA LEU A 86 9.22 7.18 10.39
C LEU A 86 10.15 7.05 11.60
N ARG A 87 11.41 7.51 11.49
CA ARG A 87 12.46 7.33 12.50
C ARG A 87 12.61 5.86 12.92
N LEU A 88 12.63 4.97 11.93
CA LEU A 88 12.65 3.52 12.12
C LEU A 88 13.85 2.90 11.40
N ASP A 89 14.48 1.91 12.04
CA ASP A 89 15.52 1.10 11.41
C ASP A 89 14.88 0.09 10.43
N THR A 90 14.87 0.44 9.15
CA THR A 90 14.29 -0.40 8.10
C THR A 90 15.19 -1.57 7.68
N SER A 91 16.43 -1.64 8.16
CA SER A 91 17.38 -2.71 7.76
C SER A 91 16.93 -4.10 8.18
N ARG A 92 16.04 -4.18 9.18
CA ARG A 92 15.49 -5.42 9.73
C ARG A 92 14.08 -5.73 9.24
N LEU A 93 13.47 -4.82 8.49
CA LEU A 93 12.10 -5.02 7.99
C LEU A 93 12.11 -5.91 6.74
N LEU A 94 11.02 -6.66 6.59
CA LEU A 94 10.72 -7.31 5.33
C LEU A 94 10.43 -6.26 4.26
N ASP A 95 10.78 -6.58 3.01
CA ASP A 95 10.53 -5.73 1.86
C ASP A 95 9.06 -5.30 1.78
N ASP A 96 8.13 -6.26 1.86
CA ASP A 96 6.68 -6.01 1.80
C ASP A 96 6.19 -5.06 2.90
N THR A 97 6.82 -5.10 4.08
CA THR A 97 6.49 -4.18 5.18
C THR A 97 6.91 -2.76 4.82
N THR A 98 8.10 -2.60 4.25
CA THR A 98 8.58 -1.27 3.87
C THR A 98 7.82 -0.71 2.69
N ASP A 99 7.42 -1.56 1.74
CA ASP A 99 6.59 -1.18 0.59
C ASP A 99 5.18 -0.73 1.07
N ALA A 100 4.55 -1.43 2.02
CA ALA A 100 3.29 -1.01 2.63
C ALA A 100 3.39 0.33 3.38
N LEU A 101 4.49 0.54 4.13
CA LEU A 101 4.75 1.83 4.81
C LEU A 101 4.94 2.97 3.81
N ALA A 102 5.62 2.72 2.69
CA ALA A 102 5.78 3.70 1.62
C ALA A 102 4.44 4.10 1.01
N VAL A 103 3.54 3.14 0.75
CA VAL A 103 2.18 3.39 0.26
C VAL A 103 1.39 4.25 1.25
N ALA A 104 1.44 3.92 2.55
CA ALA A 104 0.75 4.67 3.59
C ALA A 104 1.24 6.13 3.67
N LEU A 105 2.55 6.34 3.67
CA LEU A 105 3.16 7.68 3.66
C LEU A 105 2.81 8.48 2.39
N ALA A 106 2.85 7.84 1.22
CA ALA A 106 2.51 8.49 -0.04
C ALA A 106 1.03 8.91 -0.08
N THR A 107 0.15 8.06 0.46
CA THR A 107 -1.28 8.35 0.59
C THR A 107 -1.54 9.53 1.52
N GLN A 108 -0.76 9.64 2.59
CA GLN A 108 -0.86 10.79 3.51
C GLN A 108 -0.40 12.09 2.82
N ALA A 109 0.70 12.04 2.07
CA ALA A 109 1.31 13.19 1.42
C ALA A 109 0.46 13.78 0.28
N ILE A 110 -0.29 12.94 -0.43
CA ILE A 110 -1.14 13.39 -1.54
C ILE A 110 -2.43 13.99 -0.97
N LYS A 111 -2.69 15.26 -1.33
CA LYS A 111 -3.97 15.92 -1.08
C LYS A 111 -4.93 15.55 -2.21
N LEU A 112 -6.09 15.00 -1.85
CA LEU A 112 -7.25 14.85 -2.73
C LEU A 112 -7.97 16.20 -2.85
#